data_AF-A0A543PYI0-F1
#
_entry.id   AF-A0A543PYI0-F1
#
_cell.length_a   1.000
_cell.length_b   1.000
_cell.length_c   1.000
_cell.angle_alpha   90.00
_cell.angle_beta   90.00
_cell.angle_gamma   90.00
#
_symmetry.space_group_name_H-M   'P 1'
#
loop_
_entity.id
_entity.type
_entity.pdbx_description
1 polymer ?
#
loop_
_entity_poly.entity_id
_entity_poly.type
_entity_poly.pdbx_seq_one_letter_code
_entity_poly.pdbx_strand_id
1 'polypeptide(L)' 'MAMTVAERQAKYREKALKDPDGLLLTRVQTMLSPPAAANLGRLQKVTGWTQRQCIQEAITRLAKELNCDTE' A
#
# COMPACT_ATOMS: atom_id res chain seq x y z
N MET A 1 -0.64 -34.80 -11.90
CA MET A 1 -1.30 -33.94 -12.90
C MET A 1 -0.63 -32.58 -12.89
N ALA A 2 -0.27 -32.05 -14.06
CA ALA A 2 0.31 -30.71 -14.15
C ALA A 2 -0.75 -29.66 -13.84
N MET A 3 -0.46 -28.74 -12.90
CA MET A 3 -1.39 -27.65 -12.53
C MET A 3 -1.79 -26.84 -13.76
N THR A 4 -3.09 -26.66 -13.95
CA THR A 4 -3.67 -25.80 -14.97
C THR A 4 -3.32 -24.33 -14.71
N VAL A 5 -3.39 -23.49 -15.75
CA VAL A 5 -3.08 -22.06 -15.64
C VAL A 5 -4.00 -21.36 -14.62
N ALA A 6 -5.27 -21.75 -14.60
CA ALA A 6 -6.27 -21.22 -13.66
C ALA A 6 -5.91 -21.53 -12.20
N GLU A 7 -5.51 -22.78 -11.91
CA GLU A 7 -5.05 -23.19 -10.58
C GLU A 7 -3.77 -22.46 -10.17
N ARG A 8 -2.86 -22.23 -11.13
CA ARG A 8 -1.63 -21.47 -10.88
C ARG A 8 -1.93 -20.02 -10.50
N GLN A 9 -2.82 -19.35 -11.23
CA GLN A 9 -3.26 -17.98 -10.93
C GLN A 9 -4.00 -17.89 -9.59
N ALA A 10 -4.88 -18.86 -9.28
CA ALA A 10 -5.55 -18.93 -7.99
C ALA A 10 -4.54 -19.02 -6.83
N LYS A 11 -3.54 -19.89 -6.97
CA LYS A 11 -2.46 -20.06 -5.98
C LYS A 11 -1.55 -18.83 -5.86
N TYR A 12 -1.34 -18.09 -6.95
CA TYR A 12 -0.64 -16.80 -6.92
C TYR A 12 -1.44 -15.73 -6.17
N ARG A 13 -2.77 -15.68 -6.37
CA ARG A 13 -3.69 -14.77 -5.63
C ARG A 13 -3.81 -15.13 -4.15
N GLU A 14 -3.71 -16.40 -3.80
CA GLU A 14 -3.62 -16.85 -2.40
C GLU A 14 -2.28 -16.47 -1.75
N LYS A 15 -1.20 -16.42 -2.51
CA LYS A 15 0.13 -15.99 -2.02
C LYS A 15 0.31 -14.46 -1.96
N ALA A 16 -0.53 -13.69 -2.64
CA ALA A 16 -0.48 -12.24 -2.56
C ALA A 16 -0.80 -11.78 -1.13
N LEU A 17 -0.11 -10.75 -0.66
CA LEU A 17 -0.29 -10.20 0.68
C LEU A 17 -1.70 -9.60 0.77
N LYS A 18 -2.66 -10.34 1.34
CA LYS A 18 -4.03 -9.85 1.54
C LYS A 18 -4.07 -9.04 2.83
N ASP A 19 -4.63 -7.83 2.78
CA ASP A 19 -5.05 -7.11 4.00
C ASP A 19 -6.13 -7.95 4.71
N PRO A 20 -6.30 -7.88 6.04
CA PRO A 20 -7.48 -8.40 6.76
C PRO A 20 -8.84 -8.19 6.08
N ASP A 21 -8.99 -7.15 5.26
CA ASP A 21 -10.21 -6.82 4.51
C ASP A 21 -10.29 -7.47 3.11
N GLY A 22 -9.34 -8.33 2.73
CA GLY A 22 -9.38 -9.11 1.49
C GLY A 22 -8.88 -8.41 0.22
N LEU A 23 -8.39 -7.17 0.32
CA LEU A 23 -7.82 -6.44 -0.80
C LEU A 23 -6.36 -6.86 -1.09
N LEU A 24 -5.99 -6.87 -2.37
CA LEU A 24 -4.62 -7.15 -2.82
C LEU A 24 -3.73 -5.93 -2.50
N LEU A 25 -2.77 -6.09 -1.61
CA LEU A 25 -1.79 -5.04 -1.32
C LEU A 25 -0.60 -5.12 -2.29
N THR A 26 -0.22 -3.97 -2.85
CA THR A 26 1.02 -3.83 -3.64
C THR A 26 2.15 -3.31 -2.75
N ARG A 27 3.33 -3.93 -2.83
CA ARG A 27 4.52 -3.48 -2.11
C ARG A 27 5.13 -2.26 -2.83
N VAL A 28 5.20 -1.14 -2.12
CA VAL A 28 5.94 0.07 -2.54
C VAL A 28 7.20 0.20 -1.68
N GLN A 29 8.36 0.31 -2.31
CA GLN A 29 9.64 0.56 -1.64
C GLN A 29 10.23 1.86 -2.18
N THR A 30 10.64 2.75 -1.28
CA THR A 30 11.26 4.03 -1.63
C THR A 30 12.25 4.47 -0.57
N MET A 31 13.21 5.30 -0.96
CA MET A 31 14.16 5.94 -0.06
C MET A 31 13.66 7.34 0.28
N LEU A 32 13.66 7.68 1.56
CA LEU A 32 13.23 9.00 2.05
C LEU A 32 14.42 9.74 2.67
N SER A 33 14.37 11.07 2.61
CA SER A 33 15.29 11.90 3.39
C SER A 33 15.04 11.72 4.90
N PRO A 34 16.05 11.91 5.77
CA PRO A 34 15.86 11.79 7.21
C PRO A 34 14.72 12.66 7.78
N PRO A 35 14.51 13.93 7.34
CA PRO A 35 13.38 14.73 7.78
C PRO A 35 12.01 14.15 7.38
N ALA A 36 11.90 13.60 6.17
CA ALA A 36 10.66 12.98 5.69
C ALA A 36 10.32 11.71 6.49
N ALA A 37 11.32 10.88 6.80
CA ALA A 37 11.15 9.71 7.66
C ALA A 37 10.72 10.11 9.09
N ALA A 38 11.30 11.18 9.64
CA ALA A 38 10.91 11.71 10.95
C ALA A 38 9.46 12.23 10.96
N ASN A 39 9.03 12.90 9.87
CA ASN A 39 7.65 13.34 9.71
C ASN A 39 6.66 12.17 9.67
N LEU A 40 7.01 11.09 8.97
CA LEU A 40 6.19 9.88 8.95
C LEU A 40 5.99 9.30 10.35
N GLY A 41 7.04 9.23 11.16
CA GLY A 41 6.94 8.80 12.56
C GLY A 41 6.09 9.73 13.43
N ARG A 42 6.15 11.05 13.20
CA ARG A 42 5.29 12.03 13.89
C ARG A 42 3.82 11.86 13.49
N LEU A 43 3.54 11.65 12.21
CA LEU A 43 2.18 11.42 11.70
C LEU A 43 1.54 10.20 12.38
N GLN A 44 2.26 9.09 12.47
CA GLN A 44 1.77 7.88 13.15
C GLN A 44 1.40 8.15 14.61
N LYS A 45 2.25 8.89 15.35
CA LYS A 45 2.00 9.22 16.76
C LYS A 45 0.77 10.10 16.96
N VAL A 46 0.57 11.08 16.08
CA VAL A 46 -0.55 12.04 16.20
C VAL A 46 -1.88 11.41 15.78
N THR A 47 -1.86 10.57 14.75
CA THR A 47 -3.09 10.01 14.15
C THR A 47 -3.47 8.63 14.69
N GLY A 48 -2.52 7.91 15.30
CA GLY A 48 -2.68 6.49 15.62
C GLY A 48 -2.66 5.57 14.39
N TRP A 49 -2.38 6.10 13.20
CA TRP A 49 -2.38 5.34 11.96
C TRP A 49 -1.14 4.48 11.80
N THR A 50 -1.32 3.37 11.10
CA THR A 50 -0.22 2.53 10.60
C THR A 50 0.57 3.27 9.51
N GLN A 51 1.81 2.84 9.28
CA GLN A 51 2.63 3.38 8.19
C GLN A 51 1.94 3.32 6.83
N ARG A 52 1.24 2.22 6.55
CA ARG A 52 0.44 2.04 5.33
C ARG A 52 -0.59 3.16 5.20
N GLN A 53 -1.40 3.36 6.24
CA GLN A 53 -2.45 4.38 6.26
C GLN A 53 -1.87 5.78 6.08
N CYS A 54 -0.77 6.14 6.77
CA CYS A 54 -0.14 7.44 6.59
C CYS A 54 0.34 7.67 5.15
N ILE A 55 1.01 6.69 4.55
CA ILE A 55 1.53 6.80 3.18
C ILE A 55 0.38 6.85 2.17
N GLN A 56 -0.61 5.97 2.32
CA GLN A 56 -1.76 5.89 1.43
C GLN A 56 -2.61 7.16 1.47
N GLU A 57 -2.84 7.72 2.65
CA GLU A 57 -3.54 8.99 2.81
C GLU A 57 -2.74 10.15 2.21
N ALA A 58 -1.43 10.20 2.42
CA ALA A 58 -0.58 11.24 1.84
C ALA A 58 -0.60 11.21 0.30
N ILE A 59 -0.50 10.02 -0.30
CA ILE A 59 -0.60 9.84 -1.76
C ILE A 59 -1.99 10.24 -2.24
N THR A 60 -3.06 9.81 -1.56
CA THR A 60 -4.44 10.11 -1.96
C THR A 60 -4.73 11.61 -1.91
N ARG A 61 -4.26 12.31 -0.88
CA ARG A 61 -4.40 13.76 -0.76
C ARG A 61 -3.68 14.48 -1.88
N LEU A 62 -2.42 14.13 -2.11
CA LEU A 62 -1.63 14.74 -3.18
C LEU A 62 -2.24 14.45 -4.56
N ALA A 63 -2.76 13.23 -4.78
CA ALA A 63 -3.43 12.88 -6.03
C ALA A 63 -4.68 13.72 -6.28
N LYS A 64 -5.50 13.94 -5.24
CA LYS A 64 -6.66 14.84 -5.31
C LYS A 64 -6.26 16.29 -5.58
N GLU A 65 -5.23 16.79 -4.90
CA GLU A 65 -4.71 18.15 -5.11
C GLU A 65 -4.22 18.35 -6.55
N LEU A 66 -3.67 17.30 -7.16
CA LEU A 66 -3.13 17.32 -8.52
C LEU A 66 -4.11 16.81 -9.60
N ASN A 67 -5.34 16.43 -9.22
CA ASN A 67 -6.36 15.82 -10.10
C ASN A 67 -5.85 14.60 -10.89
N CYS A 68 -5.09 13.72 -10.22
CA CYS A 68 -4.59 12.46 -10.79
C CYS A 68 -5.15 11.23 -10.06
N ASP A 69 -6.34 11.35 -9.47
CA ASP A 69 -7.06 10.30 -8.76
C ASP A 69 -8.06 9.50 -9.64
N THR A 70 -8.18 9.84 -10.92
CA THR A 70 -8.99 9.10 -11.92
C THR A 70 -8.10 8.37 -12.92
N GLU A 71 -8.17 7.03 -12.92
CA GLU A 71 -7.94 6.19 -14.11
C GLU A 71 -9.27 5.98 -14.86
#